data_AF-A0A1I5CHD4-F1
#
_entry.id   AF-A0A1I5CHD4-F1
#
_cell.length_a   1.000
_cell.length_b   1.000
_cell.length_c   1.000
_cell.angle_alpha   90.00
_cell.angle_beta   90.00
_cell.angle_gamma   90.00
#
_symmetry.space_group_name_H-M   'P 1'
#
loop_
_entity.id
_entity.type
_entity.pdbx_description
1 polymer ?
#
loop_
_entity_poly.entity_id
_entity_poly.type
_entity_poly.pdbx_seq_one_letter_code
_entity_poly.pdbx_strand_id
1 'polypeptide(L)' 'ERAKALLRRGDLTVTEVCMAVGCTSLGSFSSRFTEMVGETPSAYRARSHEESAAIPACVAKRLTRPTRHRIRTAEPGEAS' A
#
# COMPACT_ATOMS: atom_id res chain seq x y z
N GLU A 1 -10.64 6.02 -10.46
CA GLU A 1 -10.51 5.89 -8.98
C GLU A 1 -11.18 4.66 -8.35
N ARG A 2 -12.49 4.39 -8.54
CA ARG A 2 -13.21 3.30 -7.82
C ARG A 2 -12.59 1.90 -7.98
N ALA A 3 -12.19 1.52 -9.20
CA ALA A 3 -11.53 0.23 -9.45
C ALA A 3 -10.24 0.06 -8.65
N LYS A 4 -9.38 1.08 -8.62
CA LYS A 4 -8.13 1.08 -7.85
C LYS A 4 -8.40 0.86 -6.36
N ALA A 5 -9.40 1.55 -5.79
CA ALA A 5 -9.73 1.40 -4.37
C ALA A 5 -10.18 -0.02 -4.02
N LEU A 6 -11.01 -0.65 -4.87
CA LEU A 6 -11.46 -2.02 -4.65
C LEU A 6 -10.33 -3.05 -4.79
N LEU A 7 -9.43 -2.88 -5.77
CA LEU A 7 -8.27 -3.75 -5.94
C LEU A 7 -7.30 -3.62 -4.76
N ARG A 8 -7.08 -2.41 -4.25
CA ARG A 8 -6.24 -2.15 -3.06
C ARG A 8 -6.79 -2.80 -1.79
N ARG A 9 -8.12 -2.84 -1.67
CA ARG A 9 -8.80 -3.46 -0.54
C ARG A 9 -8.57 -4.98 -0.49
N GLY A 10 -8.34 -5.63 -1.63
CA GLY A 10 -7.98 -7.05 -1.72
C GLY A 10 -9.15 -8.04 -1.55
N ASP A 11 -10.27 -7.59 -1.02
CA ASP A 11 -11.48 -8.40 -0.73
C ASP A 11 -12.21 -8.92 -1.96
N LEU A 12 -12.02 -8.29 -3.12
CA LEU A 12 -12.68 -8.67 -4.37
C LEU A 12 -11.66 -9.23 -5.37
N THR A 13 -12.12 -10.19 -6.16
CA THR A 13 -11.36 -10.65 -7.34
C THR A 13 -11.38 -9.60 -8.45
N VAL A 14 -10.45 -9.68 -9.41
CA VAL A 14 -10.43 -8.77 -10.58
C VAL A 14 -11.76 -8.81 -11.34
N THR A 15 -12.38 -9.99 -11.45
CA THR A 15 -13.68 -10.19 -12.08
C THR A 15 -14.80 -9.50 -11.30
N GLU A 16 -14.83 -9.63 -9.99
CA GLU A 16 -15.85 -8.94 -9.18
C GLU A 16 -15.67 -7.43 -9.21
N VAL A 17 -14.43 -6.92 -9.24
CA VAL A 17 -14.17 -5.49 -9.44
C VAL A 17 -14.69 -5.02 -10.79
N CYS A 18 -14.46 -5.77 -11.87
CA CYS A 18 -14.97 -5.46 -13.20
C CYS A 18 -16.49 -5.27 -13.20
N MET A 19 -17.23 -6.20 -12.58
CA MET A 19 -18.69 -6.11 -12.46
C MET A 19 -19.11 -4.94 -11.56
N ALA A 20 -18.44 -4.74 -10.43
CA ALA A 20 -18.76 -3.68 -9.46
C ALA A 20 -18.57 -2.25 -10.00
N VAL A 21 -17.73 -2.06 -11.04
CA VAL A 21 -17.54 -0.76 -11.70
C VAL A 21 -18.38 -0.59 -12.96
N GLY A 22 -19.22 -1.57 -13.31
CA GLY A 22 -20.14 -1.50 -14.45
C GLY A 22 -19.49 -1.82 -15.80
N CYS A 23 -18.35 -2.52 -15.81
CA CYS A 23 -17.79 -3.02 -17.06
C CYS A 23 -18.50 -4.32 -17.46
N THR A 24 -18.86 -4.44 -18.74
CA THR A 24 -19.59 -5.59 -19.29
C THR A 24 -18.68 -6.76 -19.65
N SER A 25 -17.36 -6.54 -19.70
CA SER A 25 -16.37 -7.54 -20.11
C SER A 25 -15.04 -7.33 -19.39
N LEU A 26 -14.42 -8.44 -18.95
CA LEU A 26 -13.09 -8.46 -18.34
C LEU A 26 -12.00 -7.88 -19.26
N GLY A 27 -12.03 -8.21 -20.56
CA GLY A 27 -11.04 -7.72 -21.54
C GLY A 27 -11.06 -6.20 -21.66
N SER A 28 -12.24 -5.61 -21.87
CA SER A 28 -12.41 -4.15 -21.96
C SER A 28 -12.01 -3.43 -20.68
N PHE A 29 -12.35 -4.00 -19.52
CA PHE A 29 -11.91 -3.50 -18.23
C PHE A 29 -10.38 -3.55 -18.11
N SER A 30 -9.76 -4.69 -18.40
CA SER A 30 -8.32 -4.89 -18.26
C SER A 30 -7.53 -3.95 -19.16
N SER A 31 -7.90 -3.80 -20.43
CA SER A 31 -7.22 -2.88 -21.36
C SER A 31 -7.32 -1.44 -20.86
N ARG A 32 -8.53 -0.95 -20.58
CA ARG A 32 -8.74 0.44 -20.14
C ARG A 32 -8.08 0.74 -18.79
N PHE A 33 -8.10 -0.23 -17.87
CA PHE A 33 -7.41 -0.11 -16.60
C PHE A 33 -5.90 0.00 -16.81
N THR A 34 -5.33 -0.86 -17.65
CA THR A 34 -3.88 -0.88 -17.94
C THR A 34 -3.45 0.40 -18.66
N GLU A 35 -4.22 0.90 -19.62
CA GLU A 35 -3.95 2.18 -20.29
C GLU A 35 -3.94 3.36 -19.31
N MET A 36 -4.80 3.34 -18.29
CA MET A 36 -4.92 4.43 -17.32
C MET A 36 -3.92 4.33 -16.15
N VAL A 37 -3.57 3.12 -15.72
CA VAL A 37 -2.77 2.87 -14.50
C VAL A 37 -1.33 2.47 -14.83
N GLY A 38 -1.08 1.99 -16.04
CA GLY A 38 0.24 1.53 -16.49
C GLY A 38 0.57 0.07 -16.15
N GLU A 39 -0.32 -0.64 -15.44
CA GLU A 39 -0.17 -2.05 -15.09
C GLU A 39 -1.52 -2.78 -15.09
N THR A 40 -1.47 -4.11 -15.22
CA THR A 40 -2.68 -4.94 -15.26
C THR A 40 -3.40 -4.93 -13.91
N PRO A 41 -4.74 -5.11 -13.87
CA PRO A 41 -5.47 -5.10 -12.61
C PRO A 41 -5.04 -6.21 -11.63
N SER A 42 -4.56 -7.35 -12.15
CA SER A 42 -4.02 -8.43 -11.31
C SER A 42 -2.66 -8.07 -10.70
N ALA A 43 -1.75 -7.48 -11.48
CA ALA A 43 -0.48 -6.98 -10.98
C ALA A 43 -0.69 -5.88 -9.94
N TYR A 44 -1.60 -4.95 -10.24
CA TYR A 44 -1.97 -3.87 -9.34
C TYR A 44 -2.50 -4.43 -8.02
N ARG A 45 -3.40 -5.42 -8.04
CA ARG A 45 -3.90 -6.06 -6.81
C ARG A 45 -2.82 -6.80 -6.02
N ALA A 46 -1.84 -7.42 -6.69
CA ALA A 46 -0.80 -8.23 -6.06
C ALA A 46 0.30 -7.38 -5.39
N ARG A 47 0.46 -6.12 -5.76
CA ARG A 47 1.42 -5.20 -5.15
C ARG A 47 1.01 -4.83 -3.72
N SER A 48 2.00 -4.65 -2.82
CA SER A 48 1.73 -4.05 -1.50
C SER A 48 1.22 -2.61 -1.64
N HIS A 49 0.04 -2.37 -1.06
CA HIS A 49 -0.57 -1.04 -0.94
C HIS A 49 -0.56 -0.51 0.50
N GLU A 50 0.28 -1.12 1.35
CA GLU A 50 0.38 -0.82 2.79
C GLU A 50 0.68 0.66 3.08
N GLU A 51 1.39 1.35 2.18
CA GLU A 51 1.66 2.79 2.30
C GLU A 51 0.45 3.67 1.91
N SER A 52 -0.47 3.16 1.08
CA SER A 52 -1.72 3.82 0.68
C SER A 52 -2.92 3.49 1.58
N ALA A 53 -2.81 2.45 2.42
CA ALA A 53 -3.73 2.24 3.51
C ALA A 53 -3.41 3.31 4.56
N ALA A 54 -4.20 4.38 4.60
CA ALA A 54 -4.05 5.45 5.56
C ALA A 54 -3.91 4.85 6.96
N ILE A 55 -2.69 4.80 7.48
CA ILE A 55 -2.42 4.21 8.78
C ILE A 55 -3.24 5.04 9.77
N PRO A 56 -4.17 4.42 10.53
CA PRO A 56 -4.90 5.15 11.56
C PRO A 56 -3.87 5.87 12.43
N ALA A 57 -4.08 7.14 12.73
CA ALA A 57 -3.08 7.96 13.43
C ALA A 57 -2.56 7.30 14.73
N CYS A 58 -3.40 6.47 15.38
CA CYS A 58 -3.03 5.67 16.55
C CYS A 58 -1.97 4.58 16.28
N VAL A 59 -1.97 3.98 15.10
CA VAL A 59 -0.97 2.98 14.66
C VAL A 59 0.28 3.68 14.16
N ALA A 60 0.15 4.79 13.43
CA ALA A 60 1.29 5.59 12.97
C ALA A 60 2.14 6.06 14.15
N LYS A 61 1.50 6.59 15.21
CA LYS A 61 2.18 7.06 16.43
C LYS A 61 2.90 5.94 17.20
N ARG A 62 2.51 4.68 17.00
CA ARG A 62 3.13 3.50 17.64
C ARG A 62 4.36 3.06 16.86
N LEU A 63 4.27 3.01 15.53
CA LEU A 63 5.37 2.64 14.63
C LEU A 63 6.46 3.71 14.57
N THR A 64 6.09 4.99 14.67
CA THR A 64 7.04 6.11 14.66
C THR A 64 7.52 6.52 16.04
N ARG A 65 7.09 5.82 17.11
CA ARG A 65 7.56 6.13 18.47
C ARG A 65 9.08 5.92 18.49
N PRO A 66 9.89 6.98 18.66
CA PRO A 66 11.34 6.81 18.72
C PRO A 66 11.66 5.98 19.96
N THR A 67 12.18 4.78 19.74
CA THR A 67 12.76 3.95 20.79
C THR A 67 13.96 4.72 21.30
N ARG A 68 13.90 5.22 22.54
CA ARG A 68 15.04 5.88 23.18
C ARG A 68 16.15 4.84 23.33
N HIS A 69 17.02 4.75 22.34
CA HIS A 69 18.30 4.08 22.49
C HIS A 69 19.06 4.90 23.51
N ARG A 70 19.19 4.38 24.74
CA ARG A 70 20.08 4.97 25.73
C ARG A 70 21.49 4.81 25.18
N ILE A 71 21.98 5.84 24.48
CA ILE A 71 23.40 6.00 24.25
C ILE A 71 24.00 6.14 25.65
N ARG A 72 24.62 5.06 26.11
CA ARG A 72 25.43 5.08 27.31
C ARG A 72 26.72 5.78 26.91
N THR A 73 26.77 7.09 27.12
CA THR A 73 28.02 7.86 27.02
C THR A 73 29.03 7.20 27.96
N ALA A 74 30.02 6.53 27.39
CA ALA A 74 31.21 6.10 28.10
C ALA A 74 32.36 6.93 27.55
N GLU A 75 32.66 8.02 28.25
CA GLU A 75 33.97 8.67 28.24
C GLU A 75 34.32 8.84 29.73
N PRO A 76 35.54 8.49 30.17
CA PRO A 76 36.61 9.49 30.06
C PRO A 76 38.03 8.91 29.80
N GLY A 77 38.92 9.76 29.25
CA GLY A 77 40.38 9.92 29.53
C GLY A 77 41.30 8.68 29.50
N GLU A 78 42.55 8.70 29.05
CA GLU A 78 43.59 9.70 29.15
C GLU A 78 44.72 9.33 28.19
N ALA A 79 45.41 10.36 27.70
CA ALA A 79 46.65 10.24 26.96
C ALA A 79 47.82 9.92 27.90
N SER A 80 48.76 9.09 27.45
CA SER A 80 50.21 9.19 27.71
C SER A 80 50.96 8.30 26.73
#